data_AF-A0A952PI39-F1
#
_entry.id   AF-A0A952PI39-F1
#
_cell.length_a   1.000
_cell.length_b   1.000
_cell.length_c   1.000
_cell.angle_alpha   90.00
_cell.angle_beta   90.00
_cell.angle_gamma   90.00
#
_symmetry.space_group_name_H-M   'P 1'
#
loop_
_entity.id
_entity.type
_entity.pdbx_description
1 polymer ?
#
loop_
_entity_poly.entity_id
_entity_poly.type
_entity_poly.pdbx_seq_one_letter_code
_entity_poly.pdbx_strand_id
1 'polypeptide(L)'
;MDEDKIEKMAREQEERINKVLAYSERIASKHEERANKILEQAERESTRRPSLLGNLLLLALFNLIVVAMAAGTLFFGWRGYTLTTNGDTTMARVVALSESTDGDGDCCVYSPVFEYTVNGRRTPSKA
;
A
#
# COMPACT_ATOMS: atom_id res chain seq x y z
N MET A 1 -4.44 -87.42 -3.11
CA MET A 1 -4.70 -85.98 -3.35
C MET A 1 -3.34 -85.35 -3.28
N ASP A 2 -2.77 -85.02 -4.43
CA ASP A 2 -1.32 -84.92 -4.60
C ASP A 2 -0.77 -83.63 -4.01
N GLU A 3 0.28 -83.76 -3.20
CA GLU A 3 0.96 -82.71 -2.44
C GLU A 3 1.43 -81.56 -3.35
N ASP A 4 1.91 -81.91 -4.55
CA ASP A 4 2.28 -80.97 -5.62
C ASP A 4 1.14 -80.02 -6.03
N LYS A 5 -0.11 -80.49 -5.98
CA LYS A 5 -1.28 -79.68 -6.34
C LYS A 5 -1.57 -78.63 -5.27
N ILE A 6 -1.34 -78.99 -4.00
CA ILE A 6 -1.51 -78.08 -2.85
C ILE A 6 -0.45 -76.99 -2.91
N GLU A 7 0.81 -77.34 -3.18
CA GLU A 7 1.91 -76.38 -3.29
C GLU A 7 1.75 -75.42 -4.47
N LYS A 8 1.26 -75.92 -5.62
CA LYS A 8 0.95 -75.08 -6.78
C LYS A 8 -0.17 -74.08 -6.50
N MET A 9 -1.23 -74.51 -5.80
CA MET A 9 -2.32 -73.62 -5.39
C MET A 9 -1.85 -72.58 -4.37
N ALA A 10 -0.98 -72.94 -3.42
CA ALA A 10 -0.41 -72.01 -2.46
C ALA A 10 0.41 -70.90 -3.14
N ARG A 11 1.30 -71.25 -4.08
CA ARG A 11 2.08 -70.28 -4.86
C ARG A 11 1.21 -69.35 -5.70
N GLU A 12 0.15 -69.87 -6.31
CA GLU A 12 -0.79 -69.04 -7.08
C GLU A 12 -1.55 -68.04 -6.19
N GLN A 13 -1.90 -68.43 -4.96
CA GLN A 13 -2.54 -67.53 -3.99
C GLN A 13 -1.58 -66.43 -3.54
N GLU A 14 -0.33 -66.76 -3.23
CA GLU A 14 0.67 -65.75 -2.87
C GLU A 14 0.92 -64.75 -4.00
N GLU A 15 0.98 -65.21 -5.25
CA GLU A 15 1.13 -64.32 -6.40
C GLU A 15 -0.06 -63.37 -6.55
N ARG A 16 -1.29 -63.87 -6.34
CA ARG A 16 -2.51 -63.04 -6.36
C ARG A 16 -2.53 -62.02 -5.23
N ILE A 17 -2.13 -62.42 -4.02
CA ILE A 17 -2.06 -61.53 -2.85
C ILE A 17 -1.05 -60.41 -3.11
N ASN A 18 0.15 -60.75 -3.61
CA ASN A 18 1.19 -59.76 -3.92
C ASN A 18 0.74 -58.79 -5.03
N LYS A 19 0.02 -59.26 -6.06
CA LYS A 19 -0.55 -58.40 -7.10
C LYS A 19 -1.59 -57.43 -6.55
N VAL A 20 -2.47 -57.87 -5.66
CA VAL A 20 -3.48 -57.02 -5.02
C VAL A 20 -2.80 -55.98 -4.13
N LEU A 21 -1.79 -56.38 -3.36
CA LEU A 21 -1.06 -55.49 -2.45
C LEU A 21 -0.34 -54.37 -3.23
N ALA A 22 0.37 -54.74 -4.31
CA ALA A 22 1.03 -53.78 -5.22
C ALA A 22 0.03 -52.89 -6.00
N TYR A 23 -1.23 -53.31 -6.14
CA TYR A 23 -2.28 -52.48 -6.73
C TYR A 23 -2.83 -51.49 -5.70
N SER A 24 -3.05 -51.90 -4.45
CA SER A 24 -3.51 -51.01 -3.38
C SER A 24 -2.51 -49.90 -3.06
N GLU A 25 -1.21 -50.20 -3.03
CA GLU A 25 -0.17 -49.18 -2.78
C GLU A 25 -0.12 -48.12 -3.90
N ARG A 26 -0.29 -48.54 -5.16
CA ARG A 26 -0.38 -47.62 -6.30
C ARG A 26 -1.61 -46.73 -6.25
N ILE A 27 -2.72 -47.23 -5.71
CA ILE A 27 -3.91 -46.41 -5.49
C ILE A 27 -3.64 -45.40 -4.39
N ALA A 28 -3.09 -45.84 -3.25
CA ALA A 28 -2.78 -44.96 -2.12
C ALA A 28 -1.85 -43.80 -2.52
N SER A 29 -0.75 -44.09 -3.21
CA SER A 29 0.19 -43.05 -3.67
C SER A 29 -0.44 -42.07 -4.64
N LYS A 30 -1.33 -42.54 -5.53
CA LYS A 30 -2.07 -41.67 -6.46
C LYS A 30 -3.08 -40.78 -5.75
N HIS A 31 -3.65 -41.24 -4.64
CA HIS A 31 -4.53 -40.43 -3.80
C HIS A 31 -3.74 -39.38 -2.99
N GLU A 32 -2.58 -39.72 -2.45
CA GLU A 32 -1.69 -38.77 -1.78
C GLU A 32 -1.20 -37.68 -2.73
N GLU A 33 -0.78 -38.05 -3.94
CA GLU A 33 -0.33 -37.07 -4.94
C GLU A 33 -1.46 -36.11 -5.36
N ARG A 34 -2.69 -36.61 -5.46
CA ARG A 34 -3.87 -35.76 -5.70
C ARG A 34 -4.17 -34.85 -4.53
N ALA A 35 -4.09 -35.36 -3.30
CA ALA A 35 -4.32 -34.57 -2.09
C ALA A 35 -3.30 -33.43 -1.97
N ASN A 36 -2.03 -33.71 -2.21
CA ASN A 36 -0.96 -32.70 -2.19
C ASN A 36 -1.14 -31.63 -3.27
N LYS A 37 -1.52 -32.03 -4.49
CA LYS A 37 -1.83 -31.07 -5.58
C LYS A 37 -3.00 -30.15 -5.23
N ILE A 38 -4.04 -30.67 -4.56
CA ILE A 38 -5.18 -29.86 -4.11
C ILE A 38 -4.78 -28.89 -3.00
N LEU A 39 -3.95 -29.35 -2.05
CA LEU A 39 -3.43 -28.49 -0.98
C LEU A 39 -2.56 -27.35 -1.55
N GLU A 40 -1.65 -27.65 -2.47
CA GLU A 40 -0.83 -26.63 -3.12
C GLU A 40 -1.68 -25.64 -3.93
N GLN A 41 -2.74 -26.12 -4.60
CA GLN A 41 -3.69 -25.26 -5.30
C GLN A 41 -4.45 -24.34 -4.33
N ALA A 42 -4.92 -24.88 -3.20
CA ALA A 42 -5.64 -24.13 -2.19
C ALA A 42 -4.76 -23.07 -1.50
N GLU A 43 -3.49 -23.39 -1.21
CA GLU A 43 -2.55 -22.44 -0.63
C GLU A 43 -2.27 -21.28 -1.60
N ARG A 44 -2.05 -21.57 -2.89
CA ARG A 44 -1.88 -20.54 -3.93
C ARG A 44 -3.11 -19.66 -4.12
N GLU A 45 -4.32 -20.21 -3.99
CA GLU A 45 -5.55 -19.42 -4.05
C GLU A 45 -5.77 -18.56 -2.80
N SER A 46 -5.41 -19.08 -1.62
CA SER A 46 -5.46 -18.34 -0.35
C SER A 46 -4.55 -17.11 -0.38
N THR A 47 -3.33 -17.23 -0.93
CA THR A 47 -2.41 -16.09 -1.04
C THR A 47 -2.85 -15.05 -2.08
N ARG A 48 -3.70 -15.42 -3.05
CA ARG A 48 -4.06 -14.56 -4.19
C ARG A 48 -5.39 -13.82 -4.03
N ARG A 49 -6.23 -14.21 -3.06
CA ARG A 49 -7.50 -13.51 -2.81
C ARG A 49 -7.26 -12.39 -1.78
N PRO A 50 -7.30 -11.11 -2.16
CA PRO A 50 -7.39 -10.05 -1.16
C PRO A 50 -8.64 -10.34 -0.32
N SER A 51 -8.46 -10.38 1.00
CA SER A 51 -9.58 -10.65 1.90
C SER A 51 -10.68 -9.62 1.62
N LEU A 52 -11.93 -10.08 1.49
CA LEU A 52 -13.09 -9.19 1.29
C LEU A 52 -13.10 -8.06 2.33
N LEU A 53 -12.68 -8.39 3.55
CA LEU A 53 -12.54 -7.48 4.68
C LEU A 53 -11.45 -6.42 4.45
N GLY A 54 -10.32 -6.80 3.86
CA GLY A 54 -9.24 -5.88 3.48
C GLY A 54 -9.66 -4.89 2.40
N ASN A 55 -10.39 -5.35 1.37
CA ASN A 55 -10.91 -4.46 0.33
C ASN A 55 -11.93 -3.46 0.88
N LEU A 56 -12.78 -3.90 1.82
CA LEU A 56 -13.80 -3.05 2.43
C LEU A 56 -13.17 -1.97 3.35
N LEU A 57 -12.13 -2.34 4.11
CA LEU A 57 -11.36 -1.40 4.91
C LEU A 57 -10.64 -0.37 4.02
N LEU A 58 -10.01 -0.81 2.94
CA LEU A 58 -9.29 0.06 2.01
C LEU A 58 -10.24 1.04 1.33
N LEU A 59 -11.43 0.58 0.92
CA LEU A 59 -12.48 1.44 0.37
C LEU A 59 -12.94 2.50 1.39
N ALA A 60 -13.16 2.10 2.63
CA ALA A 60 -13.56 3.02 3.70
C ALA A 60 -12.51 4.10 3.97
N LEU A 61 -11.22 3.71 4.02
CA LEU A 61 -10.11 4.65 4.17
C LEU A 61 -10.02 5.62 3.00
N PHE A 62 -10.15 5.12 1.77
CA PHE A 62 -10.07 5.98 0.58
C PHE A 62 -11.19 7.02 0.56
N ASN A 63 -12.42 6.61 0.88
CA ASN A 63 -13.54 7.54 1.00
C ASN A 63 -13.29 8.61 2.07
N LEU A 64 -12.73 8.23 3.23
CA LEU A 64 -12.45 9.17 4.30
C LEU A 64 -11.38 10.21 3.88
N ILE A 65 -10.35 9.78 3.15
CA ILE A 65 -9.32 10.67 2.60
C ILE A 65 -9.93 11.65 1.60
N VAL A 66 -10.79 11.17 0.70
CA VAL A 66 -11.46 12.02 -0.30
C VAL A 66 -12.33 13.08 0.39
N VAL A 67 -13.11 12.70 1.40
CA VAL A 67 -13.94 13.65 2.18
C VAL A 67 -13.06 14.67 2.90
N ALA A 68 -11.95 14.23 3.51
CA ALA A 68 -11.01 15.13 4.18
C ALA A 68 -10.37 16.14 3.21
N MET A 69 -9.98 15.70 2.01
CA MET A 69 -9.45 16.60 0.98
C MET A 69 -10.51 17.57 0.47
N ALA A 70 -11.75 17.13 0.24
CA ALA A 70 -12.84 18.00 -0.17
C ALA A 70 -13.14 19.07 0.90
N ALA A 71 -13.22 18.68 2.17
CA ALA A 71 -13.43 19.61 3.26
C ALA A 71 -12.25 20.59 3.43
N GLY A 72 -11.01 20.11 3.32
CA GLY A 72 -9.81 20.94 3.41
C GLY A 72 -9.73 21.96 2.29
N THR A 73 -9.95 21.55 1.04
CA THR A 73 -9.94 22.46 -0.12
C THR A 73 -11.02 23.54 -0.02
N LEU A 74 -12.23 23.19 0.42
CA LEU A 74 -13.29 24.15 0.74
C LEU A 74 -12.87 25.13 1.84
N PHE A 75 -12.27 24.65 2.92
CA PHE A 75 -11.82 25.49 4.02
C PHE A 75 -10.74 26.50 3.60
N PHE A 76 -9.69 26.03 2.91
CA PHE A 76 -8.62 26.90 2.42
C PHE A 76 -9.12 27.87 1.35
N GLY A 77 -9.96 27.40 0.43
CA GLY A 77 -10.59 28.23 -0.59
C GLY A 77 -11.44 29.33 0.02
N TRP A 78 -12.28 29.00 1.01
CA TRP A 78 -13.11 29.97 1.73
C TRP A 78 -12.27 31.00 2.49
N ARG A 79 -11.20 30.57 3.17
CA ARG A 79 -10.27 31.48 3.86
C ARG A 79 -9.54 32.41 2.88
N GLY A 80 -9.04 31.88 1.77
CA GLY A 80 -8.39 32.67 0.73
C GLY A 80 -9.34 33.69 0.10
N TYR A 81 -10.58 33.27 -0.19
CA TYR A 81 -11.63 34.17 -0.68
C TYR A 81 -11.92 35.26 0.35
N THR A 82 -12.14 34.90 1.62
CA THR A 82 -12.40 35.86 2.70
C THR A 82 -11.26 36.86 2.86
N LEU A 83 -10.00 36.42 2.78
CA LEU A 83 -8.83 37.30 2.83
C LEU A 83 -8.72 38.20 1.60
N THR A 84 -9.17 37.75 0.43
CA THR A 84 -9.13 38.55 -0.79
C THR A 84 -10.25 39.58 -0.82
N THR A 85 -11.46 39.22 -0.37
CA THR A 85 -12.63 40.10 -0.46
C THR A 85 -12.81 41.01 0.74
N ASN A 86 -12.44 40.53 1.94
CA ASN A 86 -12.63 41.24 3.20
C ASN A 86 -11.30 41.43 3.95
N GLY A 87 -10.17 41.03 3.39
CA GLY A 87 -8.88 41.26 4.03
C GLY A 87 -8.54 42.74 4.00
N ASP A 88 -8.20 43.28 5.16
CA ASP A 88 -7.68 44.62 5.27
C ASP A 88 -6.30 44.68 4.59
N THR A 89 -6.15 45.59 3.64
CA THR A 89 -4.86 45.87 3.02
C THR A 89 -3.98 46.61 4.03
N THR A 90 -2.99 45.93 4.59
CA THR A 90 -2.02 46.55 5.50
C THR A 90 -1.02 47.41 4.71
N MET A 91 -0.92 48.70 5.04
CA MET A 91 0.11 49.58 4.50
C MET A 91 1.50 49.11 4.98
N ALA A 92 2.39 48.81 4.04
CA ALA A 92 3.78 48.52 4.33
C ALA A 92 4.62 49.81 4.25
N ARG A 93 5.50 50.04 5.23
CA ARG A 93 6.46 51.15 5.22
C ARG A 93 7.84 50.61 4.90
N VAL A 94 8.55 51.26 3.97
CA VAL A 94 9.99 51.00 3.78
C VAL A 94 10.74 51.57 4.98
N VAL A 95 11.40 50.71 5.74
CA VAL A 95 12.14 51.11 6.96
C VAL A 95 13.64 51.14 6.77
N ALA A 96 14.16 50.37 5.81
CA ALA A 96 15.58 50.32 5.49
C ALA A 96 15.80 49.85 4.05
N LEU A 97 17.00 50.10 3.54
CA LEU A 97 17.51 49.47 2.33
C LEU A 97 18.61 48.51 2.77
N SER A 98 18.43 47.21 2.50
CA SER A 98 19.45 46.20 2.74
C SER A 98 20.40 46.23 1.56
N GLU A 99 21.67 46.47 1.83
CA GLU A 99 22.73 46.37 0.83
C GLU A 99 23.15 44.90 0.68
N SER A 100 23.15 44.37 -0.54
CA SER A 100 23.80 43.11 -0.87
C SER A 100 25.02 43.38 -1.76
N THR A 101 26.14 42.77 -1.39
CA THR A 101 27.38 42.82 -2.16
C THR A 101 27.34 41.69 -3.19
N ASP A 102 27.08 42.02 -4.45
CA ASP A 102 27.31 41.08 -5.54
C ASP A 102 28.82 40.95 -5.76
N GLY A 103 29.30 39.72 -5.92
CA GLY A 103 30.72 39.36 -5.92
C GLY A 103 31.54 39.90 -7.10
N ASP A 104 30.94 40.71 -7.98
CA ASP A 104 31.52 41.13 -9.27
C ASP A 104 32.02 42.58 -9.31
N GLY A 105 32.15 43.26 -8.17
CA GLY A 105 32.92 44.50 -8.07
C GLY A 105 32.29 45.73 -8.73
N ASP A 106 31.03 45.65 -9.14
CA ASP A 106 30.22 46.80 -9.54
C ASP A 106 29.06 47.01 -8.54
N CYS A 107 28.61 48.25 -8.45
CA CYS A 107 27.80 48.89 -7.40
C CYS A 107 26.75 48.03 -6.65
N CYS A 108 26.55 48.36 -5.37
CA CYS A 108 25.71 47.69 -4.41
C CYS A 108 24.23 47.60 -4.84
N VAL A 109 23.64 46.40 -4.75
CA VAL A 109 22.20 46.22 -4.95
C VAL A 109 21.47 46.54 -3.64
N TYR A 110 20.54 47.50 -3.70
CA TYR A 110 19.72 47.90 -2.56
C TYR A 110 18.34 47.25 -2.64
N SER A 111 18.04 46.33 -1.72
CA SER A 111 16.71 45.74 -1.58
C SER A 111 15.92 46.42 -0.46
N PRO A 112 14.68 46.89 -0.71
CA PRO A 112 13.86 47.49 0.33
C PRO A 112 13.45 46.49 1.41
N VAL A 113 13.58 46.90 2.67
CA VAL A 113 13.04 46.20 3.83
C VAL A 113 11.71 46.84 4.19
N PHE A 114 10.64 46.06 4.05
CA PHE A 114 9.28 46.47 4.36
C PHE A 114 8.93 46.10 5.80
N GLU A 115 8.30 47.02 6.52
CA GLU A 115 7.68 46.78 7.81
C GLU A 115 6.16 46.84 7.65
N TYR A 116 5.48 45.76 8.03
CA TYR A 116 4.02 45.66 8.03
C TYR A 116 3.53 45.51 9.46
N THR A 117 2.36 46.08 9.74
CA THR A 117 1.71 46.00 11.06
C THR A 117 0.60 44.96 11.00
N VAL A 118 0.79 43.83 11.67
CA VAL A 118 -0.21 42.74 11.74
C VAL A 118 -0.62 42.58 13.19
N ASN A 119 -1.91 42.76 13.49
CA ASN A 119 -2.45 42.66 14.86
C ASN A 119 -1.67 43.51 15.89
N GLY A 120 -1.28 44.73 15.51
CA GLY A 120 -0.53 45.66 16.36
C GLY A 120 0.96 45.33 16.55
N ARG A 121 1.46 44.26 15.91
CA ARG A 121 2.89 43.89 15.90
C ARG A 121 3.54 44.31 14.59
N ARG A 122 4.72 44.90 14.69
CA ARG A 122 5.54 45.25 13.53
C ARG A 122 6.42 44.08 13.14
N THR A 123 6.34 43.65 11.89
CA THR A 123 7.09 42.52 11.36
C THR A 123 7.87 42.96 10.13
N PRO A 124 9.21 42.81 10.12
CA PRO A 124 10.03 43.12 8.95
C PRO A 124 10.02 41.96 7.94
N SER A 125 9.92 42.28 6.64
CA SER A 125 10.21 41.37 5.52
C SER A 125 11.13 42.06 4.54
N LYS A 126 12.01 41.28 3.93
CA LYS A 126 12.78 41.69 2.75
C LYS A 126 11.96 41.32 1.50
N ALA A 127 12.00 42.16 0.48
CA ALA A 127 11.57 41.76 -0.86
C ALA A 127 12.68 40.98 -1.57
#